data_AF-A0A7K6EUK0-F1
#
_entry.id   AF-A0A7K6EUK0-F1
#
_cell.length_a   1.000
_cell.length_b   1.000
_cell.length_c   1.000
_cell.angle_alpha   90.00
_cell.angle_beta   90.00
_cell.angle_gamma   90.00
#
_symmetry.space_group_name_H-M   'P 1'
#
loop_
_entity.id
_entity.type
_entity.pdbx_description
1 polymer ?
#
loop_
_entity_poly.entity_id
_entity_poly.type
_entity_poly.pdbx_seq_one_letter_code
_entity_poly.pdbx_strand_id
1 'polypeptide(L)'
;CAMISAVLLLWTVPCAANHVLGGFAKPELQEGAQLACSLPGPPGPPGPPGVPGSPGTVGRMGFPGKDGKDGPDGDKGEHGDAGPQGKTGNPGKPGPKGKTGAIGKAGPRGPKGLKGNPGKIGAPGKKGPKGSKGDPGMPGPCSCSASKAKSAFSVAVSKSYPRERLPIKFDRILMNEGGHYNASSGKFICSIPGIYYFTYDITLANKHLAIGLVHNGQYRIKTFDANTGNHDVASGSTILALKQEDEVWLQIFYSEQNGLFYDPYWTDSLFTGFLIYPDQDYLNEV
;
A
#
# COMPACT_ATOMS: atom_id res chain seq x y z
N CYS A 1 68.69 7.15 54.60
CA CYS A 1 68.43 6.10 55.61
C CYS A 1 66.93 5.85 55.66
N ALA A 2 66.44 4.85 54.91
CA ALA A 2 66.12 3.50 55.41
C ALA A 2 64.85 3.57 56.29
N MET A 3 63.73 2.90 56.00
CA MET A 3 63.57 1.53 55.50
C MET A 3 62.26 1.35 54.73
N ILE A 4 62.32 0.44 53.76
CA ILE A 4 61.26 -0.12 52.92
C ILE A 4 60.65 -1.35 53.62
N SER A 5 59.32 -1.51 53.62
CA SER A 5 58.64 -2.79 53.34
C SER A 5 57.13 -2.75 53.60
N ALA A 6 56.36 -3.25 52.62
CA ALA A 6 55.16 -4.11 52.74
C ALA A 6 54.04 -3.66 51.78
N VAL A 7 53.34 -4.50 51.02
CA VAL A 7 53.45 -5.90 50.56
C VAL A 7 52.53 -5.93 49.33
N LEU A 8 53.02 -6.43 48.18
CA LEU A 8 52.18 -6.77 47.03
C LEU A 8 51.47 -8.10 47.30
N LEU A 9 50.18 -8.18 46.99
CA LEU A 9 49.45 -9.43 46.83
C LEU A 9 48.76 -9.44 45.45
N LEU A 10 49.44 -10.10 44.52
CA LEU A 10 48.90 -10.64 43.28
C LEU A 10 48.10 -11.91 43.60
N TRP A 11 46.83 -11.96 43.21
CA TRP A 11 46.10 -13.22 43.02
C TRP A 11 45.54 -13.24 41.61
N THR A 12 46.15 -14.07 40.77
CA THR A 12 45.63 -14.57 39.50
C THR A 12 44.81 -15.85 39.75
N VAL A 13 44.20 -16.38 38.67
CA VAL A 13 43.60 -17.73 38.47
C VAL A 13 42.05 -17.74 38.52
N PRO A 14 41.31 -18.47 37.64
CA PRO A 14 41.43 -18.60 36.18
C PRO A 14 40.04 -18.58 35.46
N CYS A 15 40.09 -18.61 34.14
CA CYS A 15 38.94 -18.92 33.27
C CYS A 15 38.65 -20.43 33.35
N ALA A 16 37.39 -20.82 33.61
CA ALA A 16 36.91 -22.18 33.35
C ALA A 16 35.44 -22.12 32.91
N ALA A 17 35.22 -22.45 31.65
CA ALA A 17 33.92 -22.72 31.07
C ALA A 17 33.32 -24.00 31.67
N ASN A 18 32.02 -23.99 31.93
CA ASN A 18 31.20 -25.15 31.58
C ASN A 18 29.73 -24.76 31.37
N HIS A 19 29.27 -25.11 30.17
CA HIS A 19 27.89 -25.19 29.73
C HIS A 19 27.04 -26.07 30.66
N VAL A 20 25.87 -25.59 31.08
CA VAL A 20 24.65 -26.41 31.14
C VAL A 20 23.46 -25.56 30.69
N LEU A 21 22.67 -26.18 29.83
CA LEU A 21 21.56 -25.68 29.03
C LEU A 21 20.37 -25.22 29.87
N GLY A 22 19.79 -24.08 29.48
CA GLY A 22 18.46 -23.62 29.90
C GLY A 22 17.99 -22.58 28.91
N GLY A 23 17.16 -23.00 27.96
CA GLY A 23 16.60 -22.13 26.94
C GLY A 23 15.61 -21.12 27.51
N PHE A 24 15.10 -20.32 26.57
CA PHE A 24 13.99 -19.36 26.66
C PHE A 24 14.38 -17.87 26.65
N ALA A 25 14.16 -17.33 25.44
CA ALA A 25 13.61 -16.01 25.13
C ALA A 25 14.48 -14.77 25.44
N LYS A 26 15.05 -14.22 24.35
CA LYS A 26 15.36 -12.79 24.23
C LYS A 26 14.12 -11.97 24.58
N PRO A 27 14.23 -10.85 25.33
CA PRO A 27 13.22 -9.82 25.28
C PRO A 27 13.41 -9.07 23.96
N GLU A 28 12.60 -9.40 22.95
CA GLU A 28 12.31 -8.46 21.88
C GLU A 28 11.63 -7.26 22.52
N LEU A 29 12.33 -6.13 22.50
CA LEU A 29 11.72 -4.82 22.72
C LEU A 29 10.61 -4.72 21.69
N GLN A 30 9.38 -4.75 22.16
CA GLN A 30 8.19 -4.76 21.32
C GLN A 30 8.15 -3.46 20.52
N GLU A 31 8.48 -3.63 19.25
CA GLU A 31 8.43 -2.66 18.16
C GLU A 31 7.06 -1.96 18.16
N GLY A 32 7.09 -0.67 17.83
CA GLY A 32 6.01 0.29 18.10
C GLY A 32 4.62 -0.14 17.63
N ALA A 33 3.63 0.48 18.27
CA ALA A 33 2.22 0.44 17.89
C ALA A 33 2.07 0.43 16.35
N GLN A 34 1.70 -0.73 15.80
CA GLN A 34 1.27 -0.85 14.42
C GLN A 34 0.00 -0.02 14.26
N LEU A 35 0.18 1.21 13.79
CA LEU A 35 -0.91 2.02 13.26
C LEU A 35 -1.50 1.24 12.09
N ALA A 36 -2.71 0.70 12.28
CA ALA A 36 -3.38 -0.11 11.28
C ALA A 36 -3.62 0.70 10.00
N CYS A 37 -2.94 0.31 8.90
CA CYS A 37 -3.31 0.74 7.54
C CYS A 37 -4.80 0.41 7.30
N SER A 38 -5.46 1.23 6.46
CA SER A 38 -6.86 1.08 6.08
C SER A 38 -7.18 -0.35 5.60
N LEU A 39 -8.16 -0.99 6.24
CA LEU A 39 -8.67 -2.31 5.86
C LEU A 39 -9.25 -2.27 4.44
N PRO A 40 -9.14 -3.36 3.65
CA PRO A 40 -9.82 -3.48 2.36
C PRO A 40 -11.31 -3.13 2.47
N GLY A 41 -11.84 -2.42 1.48
CA GLY A 41 -13.27 -2.11 1.42
C GLY A 41 -14.11 -3.39 1.26
N PRO A 42 -15.35 -3.42 1.79
CA PRO A 42 -16.21 -4.59 1.68
C PRO A 42 -16.48 -4.94 0.21
N PRO A 43 -16.68 -6.22 -0.14
CA PRO A 43 -16.89 -6.60 -1.53
C PRO A 43 -18.21 -6.04 -2.08
N GLY A 44 -18.19 -5.63 -3.34
CA GLY A 44 -19.32 -4.96 -4.01
C GLY A 44 -20.57 -5.85 -4.11
N PRO A 45 -21.78 -5.26 -4.22
CA PRO A 45 -23.03 -6.02 -4.31
C PRO A 45 -23.08 -6.88 -5.59
N PRO A 46 -23.84 -8.00 -5.61
CA PRO A 46 -23.95 -8.84 -6.80
C PRO A 46 -24.61 -8.11 -7.97
N GLY A 47 -24.10 -8.33 -9.19
CA GLY A 47 -24.62 -7.70 -10.41
C GLY A 47 -26.09 -8.05 -10.73
N PRO A 48 -26.79 -7.22 -11.53
CA PRO A 48 -28.17 -7.47 -11.90
C PRO A 48 -28.30 -8.74 -12.78
N PRO A 49 -29.48 -9.40 -12.81
CA PRO A 49 -29.68 -10.57 -13.68
C PRO A 49 -29.63 -10.22 -15.17
N GLY A 50 -29.08 -11.13 -15.98
CA GLY A 50 -28.98 -10.95 -17.43
C GLY A 50 -30.34 -10.77 -18.12
N VAL A 51 -30.36 -10.07 -19.26
CA VAL A 51 -31.58 -9.85 -20.04
C VAL A 51 -32.11 -11.15 -20.65
N PRO A 52 -33.45 -11.32 -20.83
CA PRO A 52 -34.00 -12.49 -21.52
C PRO A 52 -33.50 -12.60 -22.96
N GLY A 53 -33.30 -13.84 -23.44
CA GLY A 53 -32.93 -14.11 -24.82
C GLY A 53 -34.05 -13.77 -25.81
N SER A 54 -33.68 -13.39 -27.04
CA SER A 54 -34.65 -13.08 -28.11
C SER A 54 -35.46 -14.33 -28.52
N PRO A 55 -36.73 -14.16 -28.97
CA PRO A 55 -37.54 -15.26 -29.48
C PRO A 55 -36.89 -15.98 -30.67
N GLY A 56 -37.15 -17.30 -30.78
CA GLY A 56 -36.66 -18.11 -31.91
C GLY A 56 -37.26 -17.69 -33.25
N THR A 57 -36.48 -17.80 -34.33
CA THR A 57 -36.90 -17.42 -35.68
C THR A 57 -37.95 -18.39 -36.25
N VAL A 58 -38.77 -17.91 -37.20
CA VAL A 58 -39.77 -18.72 -37.91
C VAL A 58 -39.09 -19.84 -38.69
N GLY A 59 -39.59 -21.08 -38.57
CA GLY A 59 -39.08 -22.24 -39.31
C GLY A 59 -39.19 -22.06 -40.84
N ARG A 60 -38.18 -22.52 -41.59
CA ARG A 60 -38.15 -22.43 -43.06
C ARG A 60 -39.34 -23.16 -43.69
N MET A 61 -39.88 -22.57 -44.75
CA MET A 61 -40.95 -23.16 -45.57
C MET A 61 -40.48 -24.48 -46.22
N GLY A 62 -41.36 -25.48 -46.26
CA GLY A 62 -41.07 -26.78 -46.88
C GLY A 62 -40.77 -26.68 -48.38
N PHE A 63 -39.87 -27.53 -48.89
CA PHE A 63 -39.52 -27.57 -50.31
C PHE A 63 -40.72 -28.00 -51.18
N PRO A 64 -40.85 -27.48 -52.42
CA PRO A 64 -41.85 -27.96 -53.38
C PRO A 64 -41.72 -29.47 -53.66
N GLY A 65 -42.83 -30.14 -53.93
CA GLY A 65 -42.82 -31.55 -54.34
C GLY A 65 -41.98 -31.78 -55.60
N LYS A 66 -41.17 -32.84 -55.61
CA LYS A 66 -40.35 -33.26 -56.76
C LYS A 66 -41.24 -33.63 -57.96
N ASP A 67 -40.80 -33.25 -59.16
CA ASP A 67 -41.46 -33.62 -60.42
C ASP A 67 -41.55 -35.15 -60.58
N GLY A 68 -42.58 -35.64 -61.29
CA GLY A 68 -42.70 -37.06 -61.64
C GLY A 68 -41.48 -37.55 -62.44
N LYS A 69 -41.01 -38.78 -62.14
CA LYS A 69 -39.91 -39.43 -62.87
C LYS A 69 -40.38 -39.86 -64.27
N ASP A 70 -39.45 -39.87 -65.23
CA ASP A 70 -39.68 -40.42 -66.57
C ASP A 70 -40.01 -41.91 -66.48
N GLY A 71 -40.85 -42.42 -67.39
CA GLY A 71 -41.22 -43.84 -67.44
C GLY A 71 -39.98 -44.70 -67.76
N PRO A 72 -39.84 -45.90 -67.15
CA PRO A 72 -38.67 -46.75 -67.36
C PRO A 72 -38.54 -47.19 -68.83
N ASP A 73 -37.31 -47.27 -69.32
CA ASP A 73 -36.99 -47.88 -70.62
C ASP A 73 -37.40 -49.35 -70.60
N GLY A 74 -37.98 -49.86 -71.71
CA GLY A 74 -38.46 -51.24 -71.79
C GLY A 74 -37.32 -52.27 -71.69
N ASP A 75 -37.46 -53.23 -70.78
CA ASP A 75 -36.46 -54.28 -70.52
C ASP A 75 -36.20 -55.14 -71.77
N LYS A 76 -34.93 -55.29 -72.16
CA LYS A 76 -34.53 -56.21 -73.24
C LYS A 76 -34.18 -57.58 -72.66
N GLY A 77 -34.84 -58.59 -73.24
CA GLY A 77 -35.16 -59.89 -72.66
C GLY A 77 -34.03 -60.79 -72.15
N GLU A 78 -34.47 -61.63 -71.21
CA GLU A 78 -33.72 -62.62 -70.44
C GLU A 78 -32.79 -63.46 -71.31
N HIS A 79 -31.58 -63.70 -70.80
CA HIS A 79 -30.78 -64.78 -71.30
C HIS A 79 -30.55 -65.82 -70.22
N GLY A 80 -31.40 -66.84 -70.29
CA GLY A 80 -30.91 -68.19 -70.61
C GLY A 80 -30.00 -68.79 -69.56
N ASP A 81 -30.65 -69.57 -68.73
CA ASP A 81 -30.23 -70.89 -68.30
C ASP A 81 -29.45 -71.07 -67.01
N ALA A 82 -29.77 -72.26 -66.52
CA ALA A 82 -29.85 -72.67 -65.16
C ALA A 82 -28.47 -73.11 -64.66
N GLY A 83 -28.23 -73.00 -63.38
CA GLY A 83 -29.02 -73.74 -62.40
C GLY A 83 -28.02 -74.71 -61.85
N PRO A 84 -27.45 -74.45 -60.69
CA PRO A 84 -26.51 -75.38 -60.15
C PRO A 84 -27.35 -76.47 -59.48
N GLN A 85 -27.71 -77.56 -60.18
CA GLN A 85 -28.12 -78.71 -59.39
C GLN A 85 -26.87 -79.26 -58.72
N GLY A 86 -26.87 -79.10 -57.41
CA GLY A 86 -26.04 -79.84 -56.47
C GLY A 86 -24.56 -79.75 -56.79
N LYS A 87 -23.87 -78.89 -56.04
CA LYS A 87 -22.73 -79.51 -55.38
C LYS A 87 -23.27 -80.52 -54.35
N THR A 88 -23.47 -81.76 -54.79
CA THR A 88 -22.92 -82.91 -54.06
C THR A 88 -21.44 -83.00 -54.50
N GLY A 89 -20.76 -84.16 -54.55
CA GLY A 89 -19.40 -84.22 -55.10
C GLY A 89 -19.25 -83.70 -56.55
N ASN A 90 -18.01 -83.53 -57.00
CA ASN A 90 -17.61 -83.24 -58.40
C ASN A 90 -18.39 -84.05 -59.46
N PRO A 91 -18.20 -83.80 -60.77
CA PRO A 91 -18.31 -82.57 -61.57
C PRO A 91 -19.33 -82.83 -62.73
N GLY A 92 -20.22 -81.93 -63.09
CA GLY A 92 -19.93 -80.59 -63.57
C GLY A 92 -20.81 -80.26 -64.78
N LYS A 93 -20.43 -79.13 -65.41
CA LYS A 93 -20.58 -78.68 -66.81
C LYS A 93 -21.57 -79.43 -67.73
N PRO A 94 -22.11 -78.78 -68.77
CA PRO A 94 -22.41 -77.35 -68.98
C PRO A 94 -23.70 -77.13 -69.83
N GLY A 95 -23.99 -75.89 -70.23
CA GLY A 95 -24.87 -75.59 -71.37
C GLY A 95 -24.60 -74.19 -71.95
N PRO A 96 -24.47 -74.01 -73.28
CA PRO A 96 -24.04 -72.75 -73.92
C PRO A 96 -25.19 -71.85 -74.37
N LYS A 97 -24.81 -70.66 -74.87
CA LYS A 97 -25.49 -69.37 -74.82
C LYS A 97 -26.01 -68.88 -76.18
N GLY A 98 -27.12 -68.13 -76.20
CA GLY A 98 -27.71 -67.42 -77.33
C GLY A 98 -27.55 -65.88 -77.29
N LYS A 99 -27.83 -65.20 -78.42
CA LYS A 99 -27.70 -63.73 -78.63
C LYS A 99 -29.07 -63.05 -78.79
N THR A 100 -29.32 -61.86 -78.19
CA THR A 100 -30.48 -60.96 -78.53
C THR A 100 -30.24 -59.51 -78.03
N GLY A 101 -30.72 -58.37 -78.59
CA GLY A 101 -31.48 -57.93 -79.80
C GLY A 101 -32.12 -56.52 -79.57
N ALA A 102 -32.12 -55.50 -80.45
CA ALA A 102 -32.37 -54.01 -80.31
C ALA A 102 -33.25 -53.34 -79.17
N ILE A 103 -32.97 -52.06 -78.80
CA ILE A 103 -33.58 -51.25 -77.69
C ILE A 103 -34.78 -50.38 -78.18
N GLY A 104 -35.87 -50.24 -77.39
CA GLY A 104 -37.05 -49.39 -77.66
C GLY A 104 -36.94 -47.92 -77.17
N LYS A 105 -37.89 -47.03 -77.56
CA LYS A 105 -37.90 -45.58 -77.20
C LYS A 105 -38.65 -45.26 -75.88
N ALA A 106 -38.20 -44.24 -75.14
CA ALA A 106 -38.73 -43.77 -73.84
C ALA A 106 -40.09 -43.01 -73.92
N GLY A 107 -40.88 -43.07 -72.84
CA GLY A 107 -42.19 -42.39 -72.69
C GLY A 107 -42.15 -40.99 -72.05
N PRO A 108 -43.26 -40.19 -72.09
CA PRO A 108 -43.28 -38.79 -71.64
C PRO A 108 -43.35 -38.56 -70.11
N ARG A 109 -42.86 -37.40 -69.65
CA ARG A 109 -42.72 -36.99 -68.23
C ARG A 109 -44.02 -36.52 -67.57
N GLY A 110 -44.23 -36.84 -66.28
CA GLY A 110 -45.41 -36.44 -65.48
C GLY A 110 -45.36 -35.01 -64.86
N PRO A 111 -46.51 -34.45 -64.39
CA PRO A 111 -46.62 -33.06 -63.91
C PRO A 111 -45.97 -32.78 -62.53
N LYS A 112 -45.74 -31.49 -62.23
CA LYS A 112 -45.02 -30.95 -61.04
C LYS A 112 -45.90 -30.85 -59.78
N GLY A 113 -45.33 -31.14 -58.60
CA GLY A 113 -46.03 -31.09 -57.30
C GLY A 113 -46.20 -29.69 -56.68
N LEU A 114 -47.19 -29.51 -55.79
CA LEU A 114 -47.53 -28.24 -55.11
C LEU A 114 -46.59 -27.88 -53.93
N LYS A 115 -46.60 -26.60 -53.51
CA LYS A 115 -45.70 -25.99 -52.49
C LYS A 115 -46.23 -26.14 -51.05
N GLY A 116 -45.34 -26.35 -50.06
CA GLY A 116 -45.70 -26.50 -48.64
C GLY A 116 -45.81 -25.17 -47.85
N ASN A 117 -46.50 -25.18 -46.69
CA ASN A 117 -46.76 -24.01 -45.83
C ASN A 117 -45.59 -23.65 -44.87
N PRO A 118 -45.54 -22.40 -44.33
CA PRO A 118 -44.53 -21.97 -43.35
C PRO A 118 -44.64 -22.62 -41.96
N GLY A 119 -43.52 -22.72 -41.22
CA GLY A 119 -43.47 -23.24 -39.83
C GLY A 119 -43.89 -22.22 -38.76
N LYS A 120 -44.15 -22.66 -37.52
CA LYS A 120 -44.54 -21.79 -36.38
C LYS A 120 -43.35 -21.06 -35.72
N ILE A 121 -43.60 -19.93 -35.05
CA ILE A 121 -42.61 -19.14 -34.28
C ILE A 121 -42.17 -19.88 -33.00
N GLY A 122 -40.87 -19.81 -32.65
CA GLY A 122 -40.32 -20.41 -31.42
C GLY A 122 -40.55 -19.57 -30.15
N ALA A 123 -40.58 -20.20 -28.97
CA ALA A 123 -40.83 -19.52 -27.69
C ALA A 123 -39.69 -18.56 -27.25
N PRO A 124 -39.97 -17.54 -26.40
CA PRO A 124 -38.96 -16.63 -25.85
C PRO A 124 -37.89 -17.34 -24.99
N GLY A 125 -36.66 -16.82 -25.02
CA GLY A 125 -35.56 -17.34 -24.19
C GLY A 125 -35.72 -17.01 -22.71
N LYS A 126 -35.18 -17.87 -21.82
CA LYS A 126 -35.21 -17.65 -20.36
C LYS A 126 -34.25 -16.51 -19.95
N LYS A 127 -34.57 -15.84 -18.83
CA LYS A 127 -33.72 -14.81 -18.21
C LYS A 127 -32.40 -15.41 -17.72
N GLY A 128 -31.28 -14.71 -17.92
CA GLY A 128 -29.96 -15.14 -17.46
C GLY A 128 -29.81 -15.10 -15.93
N PRO A 129 -28.84 -15.84 -15.36
CA PRO A 129 -28.58 -15.85 -13.91
C PRO A 129 -28.11 -14.48 -13.40
N LYS A 130 -28.19 -14.28 -12.07
CA LYS A 130 -27.67 -13.10 -11.38
C LYS A 130 -26.14 -13.09 -11.44
N GLY A 131 -25.53 -11.92 -11.65
CA GLY A 131 -24.07 -11.78 -11.66
C GLY A 131 -23.44 -12.12 -10.30
N SER A 132 -22.17 -12.52 -10.30
CA SER A 132 -21.41 -12.81 -9.06
C SER A 132 -21.20 -11.56 -8.21
N LYS A 133 -20.88 -11.77 -6.93
CA LYS A 133 -20.46 -10.70 -6.01
C LYS A 133 -19.14 -10.11 -6.52
N GLY A 134 -18.99 -8.78 -6.45
CA GLY A 134 -17.73 -8.13 -6.82
C GLY A 134 -16.63 -8.45 -5.83
N ASP A 135 -15.38 -8.43 -6.29
CA ASP A 135 -14.21 -8.66 -5.43
C ASP A 135 -14.08 -7.57 -4.35
N PRO A 136 -13.38 -7.85 -3.23
CA PRO A 136 -13.02 -6.84 -2.24
C PRO A 136 -12.28 -5.67 -2.91
N GLY A 137 -12.55 -4.44 -2.43
CA GLY A 137 -11.80 -3.28 -2.88
C GLY A 137 -10.32 -3.44 -2.55
N MET A 138 -9.43 -3.07 -3.47
CA MET A 138 -8.00 -3.07 -3.18
C MET A 138 -7.72 -2.17 -1.97
N PRO A 139 -6.79 -2.54 -1.07
CA PRO A 139 -6.30 -1.62 -0.05
C PRO A 139 -5.89 -0.31 -0.70
N GLY A 140 -6.23 0.82 -0.08
CA GLY A 140 -5.74 2.13 -0.54
C GLY A 140 -4.20 2.14 -0.53
N PRO A 141 -3.55 2.99 -1.36
CA PRO A 141 -2.10 3.12 -1.31
C PRO A 141 -1.66 3.50 0.11
N CYS A 142 -0.96 2.59 0.80
CA CYS A 142 -0.42 2.88 2.12
C CYS A 142 0.93 3.60 1.91
N SER A 143 0.95 4.92 2.02
CA SER A 143 2.20 5.71 2.07
C SER A 143 2.77 5.78 3.49
N CYS A 144 2.87 4.63 4.18
CA CYS A 144 3.61 4.55 5.45
C CYS A 144 5.14 4.56 5.24
N SER A 145 5.62 5.13 4.14
CA SER A 145 7.04 5.36 3.84
C SER A 145 7.29 6.62 2.99
N ALA A 146 6.44 7.65 3.11
CA ALA A 146 6.88 9.00 2.78
C ALA A 146 7.57 9.58 4.03
N SER A 147 8.81 10.02 3.87
CA SER A 147 9.63 10.82 4.78
C SER A 147 8.78 11.53 5.84
N LYS A 148 8.64 10.96 7.05
CA LYS A 148 7.97 11.66 8.14
C LYS A 148 8.77 12.93 8.38
N ALA A 149 8.21 14.08 8.02
CA ALA A 149 8.76 15.38 8.35
C ALA A 149 9.00 15.42 9.86
N LYS A 150 10.26 15.31 10.27
CA LYS A 150 10.69 15.28 11.66
C LYS A 150 11.63 16.44 11.88
N SER A 151 11.29 17.26 12.86
CA SER A 151 12.07 18.42 13.27
C SER A 151 11.87 18.57 14.76
N ALA A 152 12.89 18.28 15.55
CA ALA A 152 12.83 18.40 16.99
C ALA A 152 14.22 18.60 17.58
N PHE A 153 14.34 19.48 18.56
CA PHE A 153 15.57 19.67 19.31
C PHE A 153 15.26 19.83 20.80
N SER A 154 16.19 19.41 21.63
CA SER A 154 16.22 19.70 23.05
C SER A 154 17.67 19.92 23.45
N VAL A 155 17.94 21.07 24.05
CA VAL A 155 19.30 21.56 24.30
C VAL A 155 19.39 22.20 25.67
N ALA A 156 20.57 22.12 26.27
CA ALA A 156 20.88 22.66 27.58
C ALA A 156 22.07 23.63 27.49
N VAL A 157 22.14 24.58 28.41
CA VAL A 157 23.33 25.41 28.60
C VAL A 157 24.38 24.65 29.41
N SER A 158 25.66 24.95 29.17
CA SER A 158 26.77 24.49 30.02
C SER A 158 27.43 25.60 30.85
N LYS A 159 26.91 26.83 30.75
CA LYS A 159 27.49 28.03 31.37
C LYS A 159 26.40 28.96 31.89
N SER A 160 26.59 29.43 33.11
CA SER A 160 25.78 30.49 33.72
C SER A 160 26.07 31.84 33.07
N TYR A 161 25.09 32.74 33.17
CA TYR A 161 25.23 34.15 32.77
C TYR A 161 25.73 34.36 31.33
N PRO A 162 25.01 33.85 30.31
CA PRO A 162 25.34 34.08 28.91
C PRO A 162 25.34 35.56 28.57
N ARG A 163 25.98 35.96 27.46
CA ARG A 163 26.02 37.38 27.06
C ARG A 163 24.61 37.91 26.80
N GLU A 164 24.31 39.05 27.40
CA GLU A 164 23.02 39.75 27.22
C GLU A 164 22.86 40.30 25.80
N ARG A 165 21.60 40.49 25.37
CA ARG A 165 21.21 41.04 24.05
C ARG A 165 21.74 40.26 22.84
N LEU A 166 22.19 39.03 23.04
CA LEU A 166 22.62 38.11 22.01
C LEU A 166 21.86 36.78 22.18
N PRO A 167 21.71 35.98 21.10
CA PRO A 167 21.19 34.64 21.23
C PRO A 167 21.98 33.83 22.27
N ILE A 168 21.26 33.20 23.20
CA ILE A 168 21.82 32.29 24.19
C ILE A 168 22.23 31.01 23.46
N LYS A 169 23.48 30.60 23.64
CA LYS A 169 24.02 29.39 23.06
C LYS A 169 23.80 28.23 24.02
N PHE A 170 22.86 27.34 23.68
CA PHE A 170 22.69 26.07 24.36
C PHE A 170 23.59 25.06 23.67
N ASP A 171 24.77 24.85 24.23
CA ASP A 171 25.86 24.11 23.62
C ASP A 171 25.82 22.60 23.91
N ARG A 172 25.05 22.19 24.92
CA ARG A 172 24.84 20.78 25.25
C ARG A 172 23.60 20.26 24.52
N ILE A 173 23.83 19.49 23.45
CA ILE A 173 22.76 18.85 22.68
C ILE A 173 22.25 17.60 23.42
N LEU A 174 20.96 17.57 23.77
CA LEU A 174 20.29 16.37 24.27
C LEU A 174 19.66 15.59 23.12
N MET A 175 19.06 16.30 22.17
CA MET A 175 18.48 15.79 20.92
C MET A 175 18.48 16.89 19.85
N ASN A 176 18.68 16.53 18.58
CA ASN A 176 18.60 17.46 17.45
C ASN A 176 18.20 16.72 16.16
N GLU A 177 17.01 16.13 16.15
CA GLU A 177 16.43 15.42 15.01
C GLU A 177 16.16 16.42 13.86
N GLY A 178 16.72 16.13 12.69
CA GLY A 178 16.72 17.03 11.54
C GLY A 178 17.90 18.02 11.51
N GLY A 179 18.66 18.16 12.61
CA GLY A 179 19.82 19.05 12.64
C GLY A 179 19.48 20.54 12.53
N HIS A 180 18.23 20.92 12.82
CA HIS A 180 17.71 22.27 12.63
C HIS A 180 18.10 23.25 13.74
N TYR A 181 18.61 22.78 14.89
CA TYR A 181 19.23 23.64 15.90
C TYR A 181 20.74 23.76 15.71
N ASN A 182 21.24 24.99 15.71
CA ASN A 182 22.67 25.30 15.61
C ASN A 182 23.23 25.79 16.95
N ALA A 183 23.97 24.94 17.63
CA ALA A 183 24.63 25.25 18.91
C ALA A 183 25.63 26.42 18.84
N SER A 184 26.27 26.62 17.68
CA SER A 184 27.24 27.71 17.51
C SER A 184 26.58 29.09 17.49
N SER A 185 25.37 29.18 16.93
CA SER A 185 24.58 30.42 16.88
C SER A 185 23.59 30.56 18.03
N GLY A 186 23.17 29.45 18.64
CA GLY A 186 22.11 29.43 19.64
C GLY A 186 20.68 29.44 19.06
N LYS A 187 20.54 29.25 17.74
CA LYS A 187 19.28 29.41 17.02
C LYS A 187 18.77 28.09 16.46
N PHE A 188 17.46 27.94 16.47
CA PHE A 188 16.73 27.01 15.62
C PHE A 188 16.42 27.67 14.28
N ILE A 189 16.68 26.96 13.17
CA ILE A 189 16.40 27.40 11.80
C ILE A 189 15.39 26.43 11.21
N CYS A 190 14.21 26.94 10.86
CA CYS A 190 13.13 26.11 10.33
C CYS A 190 13.46 25.61 8.92
N SER A 191 13.66 24.31 8.73
CA SER A 191 13.77 23.72 7.39
C SER A 191 12.47 23.10 6.88
N ILE A 192 11.51 22.84 7.78
CA ILE A 192 10.22 22.23 7.46
C ILE A 192 9.13 23.22 7.88
N PRO A 193 8.42 23.87 6.94
CA PRO A 193 7.34 24.79 7.29
C PRO A 193 6.19 24.06 7.96
N GLY A 194 5.56 24.70 8.94
CA GLY A 194 4.50 24.11 9.73
C GLY A 194 4.34 24.76 11.10
N ILE A 195 3.66 24.04 11.99
CA ILE A 195 3.36 24.50 13.34
C ILE A 195 4.27 23.81 14.34
N TYR A 196 4.94 24.63 15.15
CA TYR A 196 5.94 24.21 16.13
C TYR A 196 5.52 24.56 17.55
N TYR A 197 5.81 23.66 18.47
CA TYR A 197 5.78 23.95 19.91
C TYR A 197 7.19 24.29 20.38
N PHE A 198 7.33 25.35 21.16
CA PHE A 198 8.58 25.72 21.83
C PHE A 198 8.33 25.85 23.32
N THR A 199 9.28 25.37 24.12
CA THR A 199 9.28 25.49 25.57
C THR A 199 10.69 25.68 26.10
N TYR A 200 10.81 26.38 27.21
CA TYR A 200 12.05 26.49 27.96
C TYR A 200 11.79 26.43 29.44
N ASP A 201 12.77 25.91 30.17
CA ASP A 201 12.78 25.79 31.61
C ASP A 201 14.14 26.31 32.07
N ILE A 202 14.16 27.48 32.71
CA ILE A 202 15.39 28.19 33.04
C ILE A 202 15.54 28.26 34.55
N THR A 203 16.58 27.61 35.05
CA THR A 203 17.01 27.81 36.43
C THR A 203 17.68 29.17 36.54
N LEU A 204 17.28 29.97 37.54
CA LEU A 204 17.89 31.26 37.81
C LEU A 204 18.46 31.35 39.23
N ALA A 205 19.60 32.05 39.38
CA ALA A 205 20.33 32.21 40.63
C ALA A 205 20.96 33.61 40.72
N ASN A 206 21.07 34.16 41.94
CA ASN A 206 21.73 35.42 42.31
C ASN A 206 21.25 36.73 41.66
N LYS A 207 20.68 36.69 40.46
CA LYS A 207 20.09 37.84 39.75
C LYS A 207 18.67 37.52 39.29
N HIS A 208 17.89 38.56 39.01
CA HIS A 208 16.59 38.43 38.34
C HIS A 208 16.78 37.97 36.88
N LEU A 209 15.74 37.40 36.28
CA LEU A 209 15.77 36.93 34.90
C LEU A 209 14.78 37.70 34.04
N ALA A 210 15.24 38.19 32.88
CA ALA A 210 14.41 38.71 31.81
C ALA A 210 14.78 38.06 30.48
N ILE A 211 14.14 36.93 30.18
CA ILE A 211 14.40 36.12 28.99
C ILE A 211 13.24 36.21 28.01
N GLY A 212 13.54 36.27 26.73
CA GLY A 212 12.53 36.31 25.68
C GLY A 212 12.77 35.27 24.59
N LEU A 213 11.68 34.66 24.14
CA LEU A 213 11.66 33.87 22.92
C LEU A 213 11.47 34.80 21.74
N VAL A 214 12.41 34.75 20.81
CA VAL A 214 12.48 35.62 19.64
C VAL A 214 12.24 34.80 18.39
N HIS A 215 11.39 35.31 17.52
CA HIS A 215 11.14 34.78 16.18
C HIS A 215 11.42 35.90 15.17
N ASN A 216 12.40 35.71 14.28
CA ASN A 216 12.79 36.69 13.25
C ASN A 216 13.01 38.11 13.81
N GLY A 217 13.67 38.21 14.97
CA GLY A 217 13.97 39.47 15.64
C GLY A 217 12.84 40.07 16.47
N GLN A 218 11.64 39.49 16.46
CA GLN A 218 10.50 39.93 17.28
C GLN A 218 10.30 39.02 18.49
N TYR A 219 10.10 39.63 19.67
CA TYR A 219 9.77 38.88 20.88
C TYR A 219 8.35 38.32 20.78
N ARG A 220 8.21 37.00 20.93
CA ARG A 220 6.94 36.28 21.00
C ARG A 220 6.52 36.01 22.44
N ILE A 221 7.49 35.72 23.30
CA ILE A 221 7.31 35.61 24.76
C ILE A 221 8.35 36.49 25.43
N LYS A 222 7.96 37.15 26.52
CA LYS A 222 8.87 37.77 27.48
C LYS A 222 8.51 37.20 28.86
N THR A 223 9.46 36.51 29.47
CA THR A 223 9.33 35.99 30.84
C THR A 223 10.21 36.83 31.75
N PHE A 224 9.62 37.27 32.85
CA PHE A 224 10.30 37.98 33.92
C PHE A 224 10.16 37.16 35.19
N ASP A 225 11.28 37.00 35.89
CA ASP A 225 11.31 36.30 37.17
C ASP A 225 12.22 37.04 38.16
N ALA A 226 11.68 37.27 39.35
CA ALA A 226 12.36 38.00 40.41
C ALA A 226 12.94 37.01 41.43
N ASN A 227 14.25 36.75 41.34
CA ASN A 227 14.92 35.97 42.38
C ASN A 227 14.89 36.68 43.74
N THR A 228 14.25 36.06 44.75
CA THR A 228 14.14 36.59 46.11
C THR A 228 14.95 35.83 47.16
N GLY A 229 15.82 34.88 46.81
CA GLY A 229 16.72 34.39 47.87
C GLY A 229 17.51 33.10 47.71
N ASN A 230 17.48 32.38 46.59
CA ASN A 230 18.43 31.28 46.34
C ASN A 230 18.42 30.90 44.86
N HIS A 231 17.42 30.12 44.46
CA HIS A 231 17.24 29.60 43.12
C HIS A 231 15.75 29.54 42.81
N ASP A 232 15.38 29.86 41.58
CA ASP A 232 14.01 29.74 41.07
C ASP A 232 14.02 29.12 39.67
N VAL A 233 12.86 28.72 39.17
CA VAL A 233 12.69 28.18 37.83
C VAL A 233 11.64 28.99 37.07
N ALA A 234 12.08 29.62 35.99
CA ALA A 234 11.22 30.36 35.09
C ALA A 234 11.02 29.56 33.80
N SER A 235 9.78 29.29 33.45
CA SER A 235 9.42 28.56 32.24
C SER A 235 8.54 29.41 31.31
N GLY A 236 8.54 29.05 30.04
CA GLY A 236 7.65 29.66 29.06
C GLY A 236 7.48 28.77 27.84
N SER A 237 6.27 28.75 27.29
CA SER A 237 5.97 27.96 26.10
C SER A 237 5.02 28.70 25.16
N THR A 238 5.11 28.37 23.87
CA THR A 238 4.20 28.90 22.85
C THR A 238 4.17 28.00 21.63
N ILE A 239 3.17 28.23 20.79
CA ILE A 239 3.03 27.60 19.49
C ILE A 239 3.29 28.67 18.43
N LEU A 240 4.14 28.37 17.45
CA LEU A 240 4.46 29.26 16.34
C LEU A 240 4.23 28.57 15.00
N ALA A 241 3.63 29.31 14.06
CA ALA A 241 3.67 28.97 12.65
C ALA A 241 4.99 29.48 12.07
N LEU A 242 5.77 28.59 11.49
CA LEU A 242 7.08 28.90 10.92
C LEU A 242 7.09 28.58 9.42
N LYS A 243 7.71 29.46 8.65
CA LYS A 243 8.09 29.25 7.26
C LYS A 243 9.51 28.71 7.19
N GLN A 244 9.91 28.25 6.00
CA GLN A 244 11.29 27.85 5.76
C GLN A 244 12.23 29.05 5.99
N GLU A 245 13.39 28.78 6.60
CA GLU A 245 14.42 29.72 7.04
C GLU A 245 14.03 30.67 8.19
N ASP A 246 12.83 30.53 8.77
CA ASP A 246 12.49 31.29 9.98
C ASP A 246 13.40 30.88 11.14
N GLU A 247 13.89 31.88 11.88
CA GLU A 247 14.80 31.70 13.00
C GLU A 247 14.07 31.87 14.34
N VAL A 248 14.30 30.94 15.28
CA VAL A 248 13.79 31.01 16.65
C VAL A 248 14.92 30.83 17.66
N TRP A 249 15.00 31.69 18.68
CA TRP A 249 16.00 31.59 19.73
C TRP A 249 15.55 32.24 21.05
N LEU A 250 16.34 32.03 22.10
CA LEU A 250 16.19 32.73 23.38
C LEU A 250 17.28 33.77 23.57
N GLN A 251 16.94 34.92 24.14
CA GLN A 251 17.92 35.92 24.54
C GLN A 251 17.51 36.65 25.82
N ILE A 252 18.50 37.07 26.59
CA ILE A 252 18.29 38.01 27.70
C ILE A 252 18.15 39.41 27.11
N PHE A 253 16.99 40.04 27.30
CA PHE A 253 16.68 41.32 26.64
C PHE A 253 16.84 42.54 27.54
N TYR A 254 16.85 42.35 28.85
CA TYR A 254 16.99 43.43 29.82
C TYR A 254 18.36 43.35 30.50
N SER A 255 19.06 44.48 30.58
CA SER A 255 20.39 44.51 31.17
C SER A 255 20.36 44.32 32.68
N GLU A 256 21.37 43.65 33.23
CA GLU A 256 21.48 43.28 34.65
C GLU A 256 20.41 42.29 35.16
N GLN A 257 19.50 41.83 34.29
CA GLN A 257 18.52 40.77 34.59
C GLN A 257 18.89 39.46 33.89
N ASN A 258 20.15 39.06 34.10
CA ASN A 258 20.71 37.81 33.63
C ASN A 258 20.91 36.86 34.81
N GLY A 259 19.82 36.26 35.28
CA GLY A 259 19.83 35.26 36.35
C GLY A 259 20.12 33.84 35.89
N LEU A 260 20.19 33.58 34.58
CA LEU A 260 20.29 32.23 34.04
C LEU A 260 21.51 31.50 34.61
N PHE A 261 21.25 30.35 35.22
CA PHE A 261 22.21 29.59 35.99
C PHE A 261 22.30 28.15 35.52
N TYR A 262 23.50 27.60 35.67
CA TYR A 262 23.84 26.22 35.39
C TYR A 262 24.85 25.72 36.42
N ASP A 263 24.64 24.48 36.87
CA ASP A 263 25.55 23.73 37.71
C ASP A 263 25.56 22.26 37.25
N PRO A 264 26.73 21.69 36.90
CA PRO A 264 26.82 20.35 36.33
C PRO A 264 26.32 19.22 37.24
N TYR A 265 26.12 19.48 38.54
CA TYR A 265 25.72 18.45 39.51
C TYR A 265 24.21 18.44 39.79
N TRP A 266 23.53 19.58 39.71
CA TRP A 266 22.16 19.66 40.24
C TRP A 266 21.20 20.62 39.51
N THR A 267 21.64 21.37 38.48
CA THR A 267 20.71 22.22 37.70
C THR A 267 20.98 22.19 36.20
N ASP A 268 19.91 22.14 35.42
CA ASP A 268 19.93 22.36 33.98
C ASP A 268 19.01 23.55 33.64
N SER A 269 19.35 24.26 32.56
CA SER A 269 18.43 25.20 31.91
C SER A 269 18.27 24.77 30.45
N LEU A 270 17.02 24.51 30.06
CA LEU A 270 16.66 23.79 28.84
C LEU A 270 15.91 24.69 27.87
N PHE A 271 16.10 24.41 26.57
CA PHE A 271 15.29 24.93 25.49
C PHE A 271 14.95 23.80 24.54
N THR A 272 13.66 23.63 24.26
CA THR A 272 13.13 22.52 23.47
C THR A 272 12.14 23.05 22.45
N GLY A 273 12.15 22.47 21.25
CA GLY A 273 11.14 22.75 20.24
C GLY A 273 10.95 21.59 19.29
N PHE A 274 9.73 21.38 18.83
CA PHE A 274 9.41 20.31 17.90
C PHE A 274 8.22 20.66 16.99
N LEU A 275 8.25 20.09 15.79
CA LEU A 275 7.17 20.16 14.81
C LEU A 275 5.97 19.36 15.31
N ILE A 276 4.81 19.99 15.36
CA ILE A 276 3.52 19.36 15.67
C ILE A 276 2.89 18.82 14.39
N TYR A 277 2.76 19.68 13.38
CA TYR A 277 2.27 19.30 12.05
C TYR A 277 2.98 20.10 10.95
N PRO A 278 3.53 19.42 9.93
CA PRO A 278 4.05 20.08 8.74
C PRO A 278 2.92 20.69 7.92
N ASP A 279 3.22 21.74 7.17
CA ASP A 279 2.29 22.28 6.18
C ASP A 279 1.99 21.24 5.09
N GLN A 280 0.73 21.16 4.68
CA GLN A 280 0.26 20.13 3.74
C GLN A 280 0.89 20.27 2.36
N ASP A 281 1.17 21.50 1.94
CA ASP A 281 1.84 21.79 0.66
C ASP A 281 3.25 21.21 0.63
N TYR A 282 3.99 21.29 1.74
CA TYR A 282 5.32 20.69 1.86
C TYR A 282 5.26 19.17 1.73
N LEU A 283 4.26 18.51 2.33
CA LEU A 283 4.09 17.06 2.21
C LEU A 283 3.70 16.60 0.80
N ASN A 284 3.14 17.48 -0.03
CA ASN A 284 2.78 17.16 -1.41
C ASN A 284 3.97 17.34 -2.37
N GLU A 285 5.00 18.09 -1.97
CA GLU A 285 6.19 18.38 -2.77
C GLU A 285 7.36 17.41 -2.52
N VAL A 286 7.38 16.73 -1.36
CA VAL A 286 8.41 15.75 -0.93
C VAL A 286 7.98 14.32 -1.20
#